data_AF-A0AAW3DFK5-F1
#
_entry.id   AF-A0AAW3DFK5-F1
#
_cell.length_a   1.000
_cell.length_b   1.000
_cell.length_c   1.000
_cell.angle_alpha   90.00
_cell.angle_beta   90.00
_cell.angle_gamma   90.00
#
_symmetry.space_group_name_H-M   'P 1'
#
loop_
_entity.id
_entity.type
_entity.pdbx_description
1 polymer ?
#
loop_
_entity_poly.entity_id
_entity_poly.type
_entity_poly.pdbx_seq_one_letter_code
_entity_poly.pdbx_strand_id
1 'polypeptide(L)'
;GMFNSQLEVAKFEGAAIRTVSGIRGQIKKALRTPVGAFRATFEDKLLMSDIVFVRTWYPVSIPRLYNPVTSLLKPAGEKDSWSGMKTTGQLRHEKGIKLKQNKDSL
;
A
#
# COMPACT_ATOMS: atom_id res chain seq x y z
N GLY A 1 5.15 -13.32 9.02
CA GLY A 1 5.43 -12.41 10.14
C GLY A 1 5.53 -10.98 9.62
N MET A 2 5.73 -9.99 10.48
CA MET A 2 5.82 -8.58 10.05
C MET A 2 7.06 -8.29 9.18
N PHE A 3 8.17 -9.01 9.41
CA PHE A 3 9.40 -8.93 8.63
C PHE A 3 9.82 -10.31 8.12
N ASN A 4 10.65 -10.33 7.10
CA ASN A 4 11.21 -11.53 6.48
C ASN A 4 12.68 -11.77 6.83
N SER A 5 13.41 -10.75 7.32
CA SER A 5 14.83 -10.87 7.66
C SER A 5 15.26 -10.07 8.89
N GLN A 6 16.39 -10.44 9.49
CA GLN A 6 16.99 -9.68 10.61
C GLN A 6 17.44 -8.28 10.17
N LEU A 7 17.87 -8.12 8.92
CA LEU A 7 18.29 -6.82 8.36
C LEU A 7 17.12 -5.85 8.25
N GLU A 8 15.95 -6.35 7.87
CA GLU A 8 14.71 -5.55 7.89
C GLU A 8 14.39 -5.13 9.32
N VAL A 9 14.42 -6.05 10.29
CA VAL A 9 14.16 -5.70 11.69
C VAL A 9 15.16 -4.64 12.19
N ALA A 10 16.46 -4.81 11.91
CA ALA A 10 17.50 -3.87 12.31
C ALA A 10 17.24 -2.44 11.77
N LYS A 11 16.74 -2.33 10.53
CA LYS A 11 16.35 -1.05 9.93
C LYS A 11 15.19 -0.37 10.68
N PHE A 12 14.34 -1.15 11.35
CA PHE A 12 13.19 -0.68 12.12
C PHE A 12 13.40 -0.79 13.63
N GLU A 13 14.62 -1.02 14.11
CA GLU A 13 14.92 -0.96 15.54
C GLU A 13 14.65 0.46 16.08
N GLY A 14 13.97 0.53 17.22
CA GLY A 14 13.51 1.79 17.80
C GLY A 14 12.21 2.35 17.19
N ALA A 15 11.65 1.73 16.13
CA ALA A 15 10.40 2.19 15.53
C ALA A 15 9.21 2.05 16.50
N ALA A 16 8.32 3.04 16.47
CA ALA A 16 7.08 3.05 17.22
C ALA A 16 6.03 2.15 16.55
N ILE A 17 5.50 1.20 17.30
CA ILE A 17 4.47 0.25 16.87
C ILE A 17 3.20 0.44 17.71
N ARG A 18 2.06 0.02 17.18
CA ARG A 18 0.78 0.03 17.89
C ARG A 18 0.01 -1.26 17.63
N THR A 19 -0.87 -1.62 18.57
CA THR A 19 -1.82 -2.71 18.37
C THR A 19 -3.19 -2.19 17.96
N VAL A 20 -4.03 -3.09 17.43
CA VAL A 20 -5.44 -2.80 17.13
C VAL A 20 -6.23 -2.34 18.36
N SER A 21 -5.86 -2.83 19.54
CA SER A 21 -6.40 -2.41 20.84
C SER A 21 -5.84 -1.07 21.34
N GLY A 22 -4.94 -0.42 20.60
CA GLY A 22 -4.44 0.92 20.90
C GLY A 22 -3.21 0.98 21.80
N ILE A 23 -2.67 -0.16 22.23
CA ILE A 23 -1.48 -0.22 23.09
C ILE A 23 -0.25 0.21 22.27
N ARG A 24 0.51 1.17 22.80
CA ARG A 24 1.74 1.65 22.17
C ARG A 24 2.91 0.76 22.55
N GLY A 25 3.85 0.62 21.62
CA GLY A 25 5.08 -0.12 21.85
C GLY A 25 6.23 0.34 20.98
N GLN A 26 7.38 -0.29 21.18
CA GLN A 26 8.60 0.00 20.45
C GLN A 26 9.37 -1.29 20.12
N ILE A 27 9.88 -1.39 18.90
CA ILE A 27 10.80 -2.47 18.50
C ILE A 27 12.15 -2.27 19.19
N LYS A 28 12.67 -3.30 19.85
CA LYS A 28 13.92 -3.23 20.62
C LYS A 28 15.09 -3.96 19.97
N LYS A 29 14.88 -5.17 19.46
CA LYS A 29 15.98 -5.98 18.92
C LYS A 29 15.50 -7.05 17.94
N ALA A 30 16.27 -7.30 16.88
CA ALA A 30 16.12 -8.49 16.05
C ALA A 30 16.42 -9.80 16.82
N LEU A 31 15.61 -10.83 16.58
CA LEU A 31 15.85 -12.18 17.10
C LEU A 31 16.54 -13.05 16.04
N ARG A 32 17.36 -13.99 16.48
CA ARG A 32 18.10 -14.87 15.57
C ARG A 32 17.18 -15.90 14.92
N THR A 33 16.26 -16.45 15.70
CA THR A 33 15.32 -17.49 15.33
C THR A 33 13.98 -17.18 16.00
N PRO A 34 12.84 -17.26 15.29
CA PRO A 34 12.71 -17.47 13.84
C PRO A 34 13.14 -16.24 13.03
N VAL A 35 13.40 -16.43 11.73
CA VAL A 35 13.87 -15.35 10.85
C VAL A 35 12.80 -14.25 10.74
N GLY A 36 13.19 -12.98 10.88
CA GLY A 36 12.28 -11.83 10.87
C GLY A 36 11.51 -11.62 12.17
N ALA A 37 11.73 -12.46 13.20
CA ALA A 37 11.20 -12.21 14.53
C ALA A 37 11.95 -11.09 15.25
N PHE A 38 11.26 -10.41 16.15
CA PHE A 38 11.78 -9.27 16.88
C PHE A 38 11.25 -9.25 18.30
N ARG A 39 12.00 -8.61 19.19
CA ARG A 39 11.55 -8.26 20.54
C ARG A 39 11.04 -6.82 20.54
N ALA A 40 9.87 -6.62 21.12
CA ALA A 40 9.30 -5.30 21.36
C ALA A 40 8.82 -5.16 22.81
N THR A 41 8.71 -3.92 23.27
CA THR A 41 8.14 -3.57 24.59
C THR A 41 6.85 -2.79 24.36
N PHE A 42 5.84 -3.06 25.19
CA PHE A 42 4.53 -2.42 25.12
C PHE A 42 4.19 -1.78 26.47
N GLU A 43 3.30 -0.80 26.46
CA GLU A 43 2.84 -0.10 27.67
C GLU A 43 2.00 -1.00 28.60
N ASP A 44 1.30 -1.99 28.02
CA ASP A 44 0.48 -2.95 28.75
C ASP A 44 0.61 -4.35 28.13
N LYS A 45 0.07 -5.36 28.81
CA LYS A 45 0.08 -6.75 28.38
C LYS A 45 -0.79 -6.94 27.14
N LEU A 46 -0.19 -7.49 26.09
CA LEU A 46 -0.89 -7.85 24.86
C LEU A 46 -1.73 -9.12 25.02
N LEU A 47 -2.84 -9.19 24.27
CA LEU A 47 -3.58 -10.43 24.05
C LEU A 47 -3.05 -11.13 22.80
N MET A 48 -3.10 -12.47 22.77
CA MET A 48 -2.65 -13.24 21.60
C MET A 48 -3.52 -13.03 20.36
N SER A 49 -4.72 -12.44 20.53
CA SER A 49 -5.62 -12.03 19.45
C SER A 49 -5.26 -10.67 18.84
N ASP A 50 -4.36 -9.89 19.46
CA ASP A 50 -4.00 -8.57 18.97
C ASP A 50 -3.13 -8.66 17.70
N ILE A 51 -3.42 -7.75 16.76
CA ILE A 51 -2.56 -7.52 15.59
C ILE A 51 -1.71 -6.29 15.87
N VAL A 52 -0.38 -6.45 15.76
CA VAL A 52 0.61 -5.39 15.88
C VAL A 52 0.92 -4.82 14.49
N PHE A 53 0.88 -3.51 14.33
CA PHE A 53 1.22 -2.83 13.09
C PHE A 53 2.19 -1.66 13.33
N VAL A 54 2.94 -1.31 12.29
CA VAL A 54 3.80 -0.12 12.24
C VAL A 54 3.24 0.86 11.22
N ARG A 55 3.12 2.14 11.58
CA ARG A 55 2.68 3.18 10.64
C ARG A 55 3.90 3.85 10.03
N THR A 56 4.00 3.80 8.72
CA THR A 56 5.11 4.38 7.96
C THR A 56 4.57 5.19 6.79
N TRP A 57 5.43 6.03 6.23
CA TRP A 57 5.12 6.84 5.05
C TRP A 57 5.96 6.34 3.88
N TYR A 58 5.32 6.14 2.73
CA TYR A 58 5.99 5.76 1.50
C TYR A 58 5.82 6.85 0.45
N PRO A 59 6.90 7.40 -0.13
CA PRO A 59 6.80 8.41 -1.17
C PRO A 59 6.27 7.79 -2.46
N VAL A 60 5.24 8.41 -3.04
CA VAL A 60 4.65 7.97 -4.32
C VAL A 60 5.06 8.93 -5.43
N SER A 61 5.62 8.39 -6.51
CA SER A 61 5.96 9.18 -7.70
C SER A 61 4.72 9.41 -8.57
N ILE A 62 4.57 10.65 -9.05
CA ILE A 62 3.43 11.03 -9.89
C ILE A 62 3.78 10.69 -11.35
N PRO A 63 2.95 9.91 -12.07
CA PRO A 63 3.14 9.68 -13.48
C PRO A 63 2.96 11.00 -14.24
N ARG A 64 3.99 11.41 -14.98
CA ARG A 64 3.96 12.63 -15.79
C ARG A 64 3.24 12.34 -17.11
N LEU A 65 1.94 12.58 -17.14
CA LEU A 65 1.12 12.46 -18.34
C LEU A 65 0.58 13.85 -18.71
N TYR A 66 0.77 14.26 -19.95
CA TYR A 66 0.23 15.50 -20.50
C TYR A 66 -0.33 15.25 -21.90
N ASN A 67 -1.66 15.32 -22.04
CA ASN A 67 -2.37 15.06 -23.28
C ASN A 67 -3.26 16.27 -23.62
N PRO A 68 -2.79 17.24 -24.42
CA PRO A 68 -3.61 18.38 -24.81
C PRO A 68 -4.75 17.92 -25.73
N VAL A 69 -5.92 18.58 -25.59
CA VAL A 69 -7.08 18.32 -26.44
C VAL A 69 -6.88 19.03 -27.78
N THR A 70 -6.77 18.27 -28.86
CA THR A 70 -6.46 18.77 -30.21
C THR A 70 -7.65 18.69 -31.16
N SER A 71 -8.89 18.67 -30.63
CA SER A 71 -10.12 18.51 -31.43
C SER A 71 -10.24 19.51 -32.58
N LEU A 72 -9.83 20.77 -32.37
CA LEU A 72 -9.87 21.83 -33.39
C LEU A 72 -8.74 21.76 -34.43
N LEU A 73 -7.69 20.99 -34.16
CA LEU A 73 -6.61 20.74 -35.12
C LEU A 73 -6.93 19.59 -36.08
N LYS A 74 -8.07 18.90 -35.86
CA LYS A 74 -8.52 17.82 -36.75
C LYS A 74 -9.27 18.38 -37.98
N PRO A 75 -9.23 17.69 -39.14
CA PRO A 75 -9.94 18.09 -40.35
C PRO A 75 -11.43 18.32 -40.16
N ALA A 76 -12.03 19.16 -41.01
CA ALA A 76 -13.47 19.42 -41.01
C ALA A 76 -14.23 18.12 -41.33
N GLY A 77 -14.91 17.55 -40.33
CA GLY A 77 -15.57 16.24 -40.39
C GLY A 77 -15.11 15.27 -39.30
N GLU A 78 -13.92 15.47 -38.73
CA GLU A 78 -13.34 14.58 -37.71
C GLU A 78 -13.14 15.23 -36.34
N LYS A 79 -13.72 16.42 -36.12
CA LYS A 79 -13.56 17.20 -34.87
C LYS A 79 -14.00 16.42 -33.63
N ASP A 80 -15.01 15.57 -33.76
CA ASP A 80 -15.59 14.77 -32.66
C ASP A 80 -14.85 13.45 -32.40
N SER A 81 -13.83 13.12 -33.19
CA SER A 81 -13.10 11.84 -33.07
C SER A 81 -11.99 11.85 -32.00
N TRP A 82 -11.78 12.95 -31.28
CA TRP A 82 -10.77 13.00 -30.22
C TRP A 82 -11.21 12.14 -29.03
N SER A 83 -10.41 11.14 -28.67
CA SER A 83 -10.62 10.31 -27.49
C SER A 83 -9.44 10.45 -26.54
N GLY A 84 -9.76 10.67 -25.26
CA GLY A 84 -8.77 10.75 -24.19
C GLY A 84 -8.40 9.37 -23.63
N MET A 85 -7.66 9.38 -22.51
CA MET A 85 -7.37 8.16 -21.77
C MET A 85 -8.65 7.55 -21.21
N LYS A 86 -8.87 6.26 -21.45
CA LYS A 86 -10.02 5.52 -20.90
C LYS A 86 -9.92 5.40 -19.39
N THR A 87 -11.08 5.38 -18.72
CA THR A 87 -11.14 5.13 -17.28
C THR A 87 -10.77 3.68 -16.97
N THR A 88 -10.35 3.42 -15.73
CA THR A 88 -10.06 2.05 -15.27
C THR A 88 -11.30 1.15 -15.36
N GLY A 89 -12.51 1.70 -15.18
CA GLY A 89 -13.77 0.98 -15.34
C GLY A 89 -14.04 0.54 -16.78
N GLN A 90 -13.90 1.45 -17.75
CA GLN A 90 -14.06 1.13 -19.18
C GLN A 90 -13.05 0.07 -19.63
N LEU A 91 -11.77 0.24 -19.26
CA LEU A 91 -10.71 -0.73 -19.59
C LEU A 91 -10.99 -2.11 -19.00
N ARG A 92 -11.54 -2.20 -17.78
CA ARG A 92 -11.91 -3.46 -17.15
C ARG A 92 -13.08 -4.13 -17.87
N HIS A 93 -14.11 -3.38 -18.24
CA HIS A 93 -15.27 -3.90 -18.96
C HIS A 93 -14.88 -4.45 -20.34
N GLU A 94 -14.14 -3.67 -21.13
CA GLU A 94 -13.66 -4.10 -22.46
C GLU A 94 -12.78 -5.34 -22.41
N LYS A 95 -11.94 -5.47 -21.38
CA LYS A 95 -11.06 -6.62 -21.17
C LYS A 95 -11.70 -7.77 -20.39
N GLY A 96 -12.98 -7.65 -19.99
CA GLY A 96 -13.67 -8.67 -19.18
C GLY A 96 -13.05 -8.92 -17.80
N ILE A 97 -12.33 -7.95 -17.23
CA ILE A 97 -11.60 -8.11 -15.96
C ILE A 97 -12.55 -7.82 -14.79
N LYS A 98 -12.87 -8.85 -13.99
CA LYS A 98 -13.61 -8.71 -12.73
C LYS A 98 -12.67 -8.36 -11.58
N LEU A 99 -13.07 -7.39 -10.75
CA LEU A 99 -12.32 -7.02 -9.54
C LEU A 99 -12.45 -8.14 -8.50
N LYS A 100 -11.33 -8.72 -8.06
CA LYS A 100 -11.33 -9.63 -6.91
C LYS A 100 -11.24 -8.78 -5.63
N GLN A 101 -12.32 -8.73 -4.88
CA GLN A 101 -12.32 -8.11 -3.54
C GLN A 101 -11.70 -9.06 -2.53
N ASN A 102 -10.90 -8.52 -1.62
CA ASN A 102 -10.38 -9.29 -0.51
C ASN A 102 -11.49 -9.51 0.52
N LYS A 103 -11.74 -10.77 0.90
CA LYS A 103 -12.81 -11.12 1.85
C LYS A 103 -12.56 -10.56 3.24
N ASP A 104 -11.30 -10.48 3.66
CA ASP A 104 -10.91 -9.97 4.98
C ASP A 104 -11.00 -8.42 5.08
N SER A 105 -11.37 -7.76 3.98
CA SER A 105 -11.55 -6.31 3.90
C SER A 105 -12.99 -5.91 3.59
N LEU A 106 -13.91 -6.89 3.53
CA LEU A 106 -15.36 -6.70 3.46
C LEU A 106 -15.91 -6.55 4.88
#